data_AF-A0A6N7PUD6-F1
#
_entry.id   AF-A0A6N7PUD6-F1
#
_cell.length_a   1.000
_cell.length_b   1.000
_cell.length_c   1.000
_cell.angle_alpha   90.00
_cell.angle_beta   90.00
_cell.angle_gamma   90.00
#
_symmetry.space_group_name_H-M   'P 1'
#
loop_
_entity.id
_entity.type
_entity.pdbx_description
1 polymer ?
#
loop_
_entity_poly.entity_id
_entity_poly.type
_entity_poly.pdbx_seq_one_letter_code
_entity_poly.pdbx_strand_id
1 'polypeptide(L)'
;MRTFAILVSAGAALLASGCGLVKVQGIPGLEGLAGDDSGPAKVGAFGSLPYDEEEAGKAVLATFKSWDYTSCRSNDCVPKFQKQVGVKEYQDKQTYVYRYNPRRTLKNPDPTWLTGWDELSEDEHSNTADITYEALIVAAMRRTWLAKCHADYAAIDKELRANDAKWATEIAEASKIPNPYGRISALLGLQAKAEKAAPEKDIYLDKLTHYVGFRRDLRIAIKQAYEATGRDYLYAIERPSSPKNKIRARLDAATERDLYCYYATSGTARTPGLDGAAFGNSYTEKGAKFVKPLFPEGTREKFADLLEAEAKKSDDEVRPVSIDKVYIEDIAKGEKEMPGHPKLGYMSETSEVTKVTQNGSKTELEAFYTYTTEFAYDCVETNRIHSVQNGRIVYREICKHGKHTREKTTRITLGELPEGVTIQVGDRLTGYAFVKKHEQKKPVNTKSLIKETELWELELHHLSNLQHKNKQKPGGHWF
;
A
#
# COMPACT_ATOMS: atom_id res chain seq x y z
N MET A 1 -81.08 7.06 -19.54
CA MET A 1 -82.16 6.33 -20.25
C MET A 1 -81.78 6.25 -21.73
N ARG A 2 -81.91 5.06 -22.33
CA ARG A 2 -81.99 4.77 -23.79
C ARG A 2 -80.73 5.08 -24.62
N THR A 3 -79.80 4.16 -24.91
CA THR A 3 -79.79 2.90 -25.71
C THR A 3 -79.87 3.05 -27.25
N PHE A 4 -78.96 2.32 -27.95
CA PHE A 4 -78.95 1.81 -29.35
C PHE A 4 -78.57 2.78 -30.51
N ALA A 5 -77.88 2.40 -31.61
CA ALA A 5 -77.35 1.15 -32.23
C ALA A 5 -76.23 1.55 -33.24
N ILE A 6 -75.10 0.86 -33.50
CA ILE A 6 -74.80 -0.39 -34.26
C ILE A 6 -75.44 -0.55 -35.67
N LEU A 7 -74.59 -0.51 -36.72
CA LEU A 7 -74.58 -1.34 -37.97
C LEU A 7 -73.41 -0.82 -38.86
N VAL A 8 -72.27 -1.49 -39.09
CA VAL A 8 -71.93 -2.77 -39.76
C VAL A 8 -71.93 -2.70 -41.30
N SER A 9 -70.69 -2.60 -41.83
CA SER A 9 -70.06 -3.21 -43.03
C SER A 9 -70.76 -3.27 -44.40
N ALA A 10 -70.05 -2.86 -45.46
CA ALA A 10 -69.44 -3.75 -46.48
C ALA A 10 -68.97 -2.92 -47.70
N GLY A 11 -67.83 -3.27 -48.29
CA GLY A 11 -67.39 -2.71 -49.58
C GLY A 11 -65.92 -2.95 -49.87
N ALA A 12 -65.62 -4.10 -50.46
CA ALA A 12 -64.28 -4.53 -50.84
C ALA A 12 -63.77 -3.86 -52.13
N ALA A 13 -62.44 -3.71 -52.17
CA ALA A 13 -61.50 -3.87 -53.30
C ALA A 13 -61.91 -3.42 -54.71
N LEU A 14 -61.11 -2.50 -55.28
CA LEU A 14 -60.75 -2.47 -56.69
C LEU A 14 -59.33 -1.90 -56.85
N LEU A 15 -58.39 -2.77 -57.20
CA LEU A 15 -57.14 -2.45 -57.86
C LEU A 15 -57.45 -2.02 -59.30
N ALA A 16 -56.85 -0.92 -59.78
CA ALA A 16 -56.13 -0.86 -61.06
C ALA A 16 -55.77 0.58 -61.48
N SER A 17 -54.57 0.68 -62.06
CA SER A 17 -54.11 1.61 -63.10
C SER A 17 -54.00 3.11 -62.81
N GLY A 18 -52.75 3.56 -62.72
CA GLY A 18 -52.17 4.27 -63.87
C GLY A 18 -51.98 5.79 -63.75
N CYS A 19 -50.73 6.20 -64.04
CA CYS A 19 -50.27 7.50 -64.55
C CYS A 19 -50.16 8.67 -63.56
N GLY A 20 -48.92 9.16 -63.37
CA GLY A 20 -48.71 10.52 -62.85
C GLY A 20 -47.34 10.83 -62.25
N LEU A 21 -46.24 10.52 -62.94
CA LEU A 21 -44.95 11.18 -62.71
C LEU A 21 -45.11 12.68 -63.01
N VAL A 22 -45.36 13.51 -61.99
CA VAL A 22 -45.22 14.96 -62.12
C VAL A 22 -43.75 15.29 -61.89
N LYS A 23 -43.00 15.27 -62.99
CA LYS A 23 -41.67 15.83 -63.10
C LYS A 23 -41.85 17.36 -63.15
N VAL A 24 -41.71 18.05 -62.02
CA VAL A 24 -41.63 19.52 -62.02
C VAL A 24 -40.22 19.89 -62.51
N GLN A 25 -40.08 20.05 -63.82
CA GLN A 25 -38.94 20.72 -64.43
C GLN A 25 -39.07 22.23 -64.19
N GLY A 26 -38.00 22.80 -63.61
CA GLY A 26 -37.55 24.16 -63.89
C GLY A 26 -38.48 25.30 -63.48
N ILE A 27 -38.33 25.78 -62.25
CA ILE A 27 -38.51 27.22 -62.00
C ILE A 27 -37.16 27.86 -62.37
N PRO A 28 -37.09 28.69 -63.43
CA PRO A 28 -35.88 29.47 -63.73
C PRO A 28 -35.79 30.62 -62.73
N GLY A 29 -34.71 30.68 -61.95
CA GLY A 29 -34.47 31.81 -61.03
C GLY A 29 -33.94 31.48 -59.63
N LEU A 30 -33.15 30.41 -59.47
CA LEU A 30 -32.38 30.15 -58.25
C LEU A 30 -30.95 29.71 -58.60
N GLU A 31 -30.31 30.47 -59.47
CA GLU A 31 -28.85 30.57 -59.50
C GLU A 31 -28.44 31.57 -58.41
N GLY A 32 -27.70 31.09 -57.41
CA GLY A 32 -27.05 31.96 -56.43
C GLY A 32 -27.44 31.73 -54.98
N LEU A 33 -27.14 30.54 -54.44
CA LEU A 33 -26.77 30.39 -53.01
C LEU A 33 -25.64 29.35 -52.89
N ALA A 34 -24.57 29.56 -53.65
CA ALA A 34 -23.24 29.12 -53.25
C ALA A 34 -22.69 30.23 -52.33
N GLY A 35 -23.14 30.22 -51.09
CA GLY A 35 -22.56 30.99 -50.00
C GLY A 35 -22.19 30.00 -48.91
N ASP A 36 -20.92 30.00 -48.52
CA ASP A 36 -20.46 29.54 -47.21
C ASP A 36 -21.15 30.40 -46.14
N ASP A 37 -22.44 30.17 -45.92
CA ASP A 37 -23.20 30.86 -44.90
C ASP A 37 -23.04 30.07 -43.61
N SER A 38 -22.21 30.60 -42.71
CA SER A 38 -21.91 30.07 -41.38
C SER A 38 -23.07 30.31 -40.38
N GLY A 39 -24.26 30.64 -40.89
CA GLY A 39 -25.48 30.85 -40.11
C GLY A 39 -26.30 29.57 -39.90
N PRO A 40 -27.15 29.53 -38.86
CA PRO A 40 -28.03 28.40 -38.58
C PRO A 40 -29.06 28.21 -39.71
N ALA A 41 -29.36 26.96 -40.04
CA ALA A 41 -30.37 26.64 -41.04
C ALA A 41 -31.76 27.12 -40.58
N LYS A 42 -32.59 27.63 -41.48
CA LYS A 42 -33.97 28.05 -41.16
C LYS A 42 -34.94 26.89 -41.40
N VAL A 43 -35.89 26.67 -40.48
CA VAL A 43 -36.92 25.64 -40.59
C VAL A 43 -37.78 25.90 -41.84
N GLY A 44 -37.98 24.88 -42.68
CA GLY A 44 -38.76 24.97 -43.91
C GLY A 44 -40.24 25.30 -43.66
N ALA A 45 -40.92 25.86 -44.67
CA ALA A 45 -42.29 26.38 -44.57
C ALA A 45 -43.38 25.36 -44.17
N PHE A 46 -43.06 24.07 -44.08
CA PHE A 46 -44.00 22.97 -43.80
C PHE A 46 -43.65 22.14 -42.56
N GLY A 47 -42.78 22.64 -41.67
CA GLY A 47 -42.46 21.93 -40.41
C GLY A 47 -41.61 20.67 -40.58
N SER A 48 -41.02 20.44 -41.76
CA SER A 48 -40.02 19.40 -41.98
C SER A 48 -38.72 19.75 -41.22
N LEU A 49 -38.22 18.80 -40.43
CA LEU A 49 -36.92 18.93 -39.76
C LEU A 49 -35.80 19.14 -40.78
N PRO A 50 -34.73 19.88 -40.43
CA PRO A 50 -33.63 20.19 -41.36
C PRO A 50 -32.63 19.03 -41.55
N TYR A 51 -33.00 17.80 -41.15
CA TYR A 51 -32.19 16.59 -41.26
C TYR A 51 -33.08 15.35 -41.39
N ASP A 52 -32.49 14.29 -41.94
CA ASP A 52 -33.06 12.94 -41.91
C ASP A 52 -32.75 12.30 -40.54
N GLU A 53 -33.81 11.98 -39.78
CA GLU A 53 -33.72 11.40 -38.43
C GLU A 53 -33.02 10.03 -38.42
N GLU A 54 -33.20 9.20 -39.45
CA GLU A 54 -32.58 7.88 -39.55
C GLU A 54 -31.09 8.00 -39.88
N GLU A 55 -30.74 8.86 -40.84
CA GLU A 55 -29.36 9.13 -41.24
C GLU A 55 -28.57 9.77 -40.09
N ALA A 56 -29.15 10.77 -39.42
CA ALA A 56 -28.54 11.42 -38.26
C ALA A 56 -28.36 10.44 -37.10
N GLY A 57 -29.33 9.55 -36.86
CA GLY A 57 -29.22 8.49 -35.85
C GLY A 57 -28.08 7.51 -36.15
N LYS A 58 -27.95 7.07 -37.41
CA LYS A 58 -26.84 6.22 -37.85
C LYS A 58 -25.49 6.90 -37.68
N ALA A 59 -25.39 8.19 -38.04
CA ALA A 59 -24.17 8.97 -37.88
C ALA A 59 -23.77 9.12 -36.41
N VAL A 60 -24.73 9.43 -35.51
CA VAL A 60 -24.47 9.50 -34.06
C VAL A 60 -23.97 8.16 -33.53
N LEU A 61 -24.62 7.05 -33.90
CA LEU A 61 -24.22 5.73 -33.44
C LEU A 61 -22.83 5.33 -33.95
N ALA A 62 -22.50 5.68 -35.20
CA ALA A 62 -21.17 5.46 -35.76
C ALA A 62 -20.11 6.27 -35.02
N THR A 63 -20.35 7.57 -34.81
CA THR A 63 -19.44 8.45 -34.07
C THR A 63 -19.26 7.95 -32.63
N PHE A 64 -20.35 7.64 -31.91
CA PHE A 64 -20.30 7.07 -30.55
C PHE A 64 -19.46 5.79 -30.48
N LYS A 65 -19.59 4.88 -31.45
CA LYS A 65 -18.80 3.63 -31.48
C LYS A 65 -17.32 3.88 -31.72
N SER A 66 -16.98 4.89 -32.53
CA SER A 66 -15.60 5.27 -32.85
C SER A 66 -14.96 6.20 -31.81
N TRP A 67 -15.79 6.85 -30.97
CA TRP A 67 -15.32 7.82 -29.99
C TRP A 67 -14.60 7.12 -28.84
N ASP A 68 -13.44 7.64 -28.48
CA ASP A 68 -12.60 7.09 -27.43
C ASP A 68 -12.14 8.16 -26.43
N TYR A 69 -11.48 7.70 -25.38
CA TYR A 69 -10.95 8.56 -24.32
C TYR A 69 -9.87 9.55 -24.78
N THR A 70 -9.34 9.41 -26.00
CA THR A 70 -8.34 10.32 -26.59
C THR A 70 -8.95 11.37 -27.52
N SER A 71 -10.22 11.21 -27.89
CA SER A 71 -10.89 11.99 -28.93
C SER A 71 -11.07 13.48 -28.55
N CYS A 72 -11.14 13.80 -27.26
CA CYS A 72 -11.14 15.17 -26.75
C CYS A 72 -10.59 15.25 -25.33
N ARG A 73 -10.10 16.42 -24.91
CA ARG A 73 -9.54 16.66 -23.56
C ARG A 73 -10.06 17.93 -22.87
N SER A 74 -10.81 18.77 -23.58
CA SER A 74 -11.23 20.10 -23.11
C SER A 74 -12.73 20.32 -23.36
N ASN A 75 -13.18 21.55 -23.15
CA ASN A 75 -14.59 21.95 -23.28
C ASN A 75 -15.13 21.85 -24.73
N ASP A 76 -14.30 21.45 -25.69
CA ASP A 76 -14.67 21.32 -27.10
C ASP A 76 -15.22 19.94 -27.49
N CYS A 77 -15.40 19.03 -26.52
CA CYS A 77 -15.87 17.67 -26.75
C CYS A 77 -17.23 17.60 -27.47
N VAL A 78 -18.26 18.32 -26.98
CA VAL A 78 -19.60 18.30 -27.59
C VAL A 78 -19.58 18.90 -29.01
N PRO A 79 -19.00 20.10 -29.25
CA PRO A 79 -18.85 20.64 -30.59
C PRO A 79 -18.08 19.71 -31.55
N LYS A 80 -16.99 19.08 -31.10
CA LYS A 80 -16.22 18.13 -31.94
C LYS A 80 -17.02 16.88 -32.28
N PHE A 81 -17.72 16.32 -31.30
CA PHE A 81 -18.58 15.17 -31.51
C PHE A 81 -19.68 15.50 -32.53
N GLN A 82 -20.40 16.61 -32.32
CA GLN A 82 -21.46 17.07 -33.22
C GLN A 82 -20.95 17.34 -34.64
N LYS A 83 -19.77 17.98 -34.76
CA LYS A 83 -19.11 18.20 -36.05
C LYS A 83 -18.80 16.88 -36.76
N GLN A 84 -18.36 15.85 -36.05
CA GLN A 84 -18.09 14.53 -36.62
C GLN A 84 -19.37 13.79 -37.02
N VAL A 85 -20.47 13.98 -36.30
CA VAL A 85 -21.80 13.48 -36.70
C VAL A 85 -22.33 14.22 -37.93
N GLY A 86 -22.00 15.49 -38.09
CA GLY A 86 -22.50 16.35 -39.17
C GLY A 86 -23.83 17.04 -38.85
N VAL A 87 -24.18 17.17 -37.57
CA VAL A 87 -25.40 17.87 -37.13
C VAL A 87 -25.22 19.37 -37.27
N LYS A 88 -26.19 20.04 -37.89
CA LYS A 88 -26.24 21.51 -37.99
C LYS A 88 -27.27 22.08 -37.03
N GLU A 89 -26.96 23.24 -36.47
CA GLU A 89 -27.92 24.02 -35.69
C GLU A 89 -28.97 24.65 -36.61
N TYR A 90 -30.19 24.79 -36.10
CA TYR A 90 -31.25 25.52 -36.75
C TYR A 90 -31.97 26.43 -35.76
N GLN A 91 -32.48 27.55 -36.25
CA GLN A 91 -33.19 28.52 -35.42
C GLN A 91 -34.66 28.61 -35.81
N ASP A 92 -35.53 28.71 -34.80
CA ASP A 92 -36.93 29.04 -35.04
C ASP A 92 -37.13 30.55 -35.22
N LYS A 93 -38.38 30.94 -35.52
CA LYS A 93 -38.78 32.35 -35.68
C LYS A 93 -38.71 33.15 -34.36
N GLN A 94 -38.56 32.48 -33.22
CA GLN A 94 -38.59 33.03 -31.87
C GLN A 94 -37.19 33.08 -31.23
N THR A 95 -36.11 32.94 -32.02
CA THR A 95 -34.68 33.00 -31.65
C THR A 95 -34.12 31.81 -30.87
N TYR A 96 -34.90 30.74 -30.67
CA TYR A 96 -34.39 29.52 -30.03
C TYR A 96 -33.52 28.70 -30.98
N VAL A 97 -32.40 28.19 -30.47
CA VAL A 97 -31.47 27.32 -31.19
C VAL A 97 -31.82 25.87 -30.89
N TYR A 98 -32.11 25.11 -31.94
CA TYR A 98 -32.39 23.69 -31.89
C TYR A 98 -31.29 22.92 -32.60
N ARG A 99 -31.15 21.66 -32.23
CA ARG A 99 -30.27 20.70 -32.89
C ARG A 99 -30.84 19.31 -32.70
N TYR A 100 -30.46 18.42 -33.62
CA TYR A 100 -30.85 17.01 -33.53
C TYR A 100 -30.52 16.44 -32.14
N ASN A 101 -31.53 15.91 -31.45
CA ASN A 101 -31.36 15.21 -30.18
C ASN A 101 -31.36 13.69 -30.43
N PRO A 102 -30.24 12.98 -30.20
CA PRO A 102 -30.15 11.54 -30.43
C PRO A 102 -31.20 10.72 -29.67
N ARG A 103 -31.71 11.24 -28.54
CA ARG A 103 -32.67 10.53 -27.70
C ARG A 103 -34.03 10.32 -28.37
N ARG A 104 -34.40 11.15 -29.36
CA ARG A 104 -35.69 11.04 -30.08
C ARG A 104 -35.82 9.77 -30.91
N THR A 105 -34.71 9.32 -31.47
CA THR A 105 -34.71 8.32 -32.55
C THR A 105 -33.88 7.09 -32.15
N LEU A 106 -32.86 7.26 -31.31
CA LEU A 106 -32.00 6.17 -30.87
C LEU A 106 -32.55 5.51 -29.60
N LYS A 107 -32.65 4.18 -29.66
CA LYS A 107 -32.66 3.36 -28.46
C LYS A 107 -31.30 3.46 -27.77
N ASN A 108 -31.26 3.16 -26.46
CA ASN A 108 -30.05 3.20 -25.66
C ASN A 108 -28.88 2.45 -26.37
N PRO A 109 -27.84 3.17 -26.84
CA PRO A 109 -26.79 2.58 -27.64
C PRO A 109 -25.76 1.80 -26.82
N ASP A 110 -25.75 1.97 -25.48
CA ASP A 110 -24.89 1.23 -24.56
C ASP A 110 -25.55 1.11 -23.17
N PRO A 111 -26.46 0.15 -22.97
CA PRO A 111 -27.16 -0.04 -21.71
C PRO A 111 -26.25 -0.34 -20.51
N THR A 112 -25.00 -0.75 -20.74
CA THR A 112 -24.04 -1.04 -19.66
C THR A 112 -23.48 0.24 -19.06
N TRP A 113 -23.28 1.27 -19.88
CA TRP A 113 -22.68 2.54 -19.47
C TRP A 113 -23.69 3.68 -19.35
N LEU A 114 -24.70 3.74 -20.22
CA LEU A 114 -25.76 4.75 -20.22
C LEU A 114 -26.96 4.27 -19.39
N THR A 115 -26.79 4.23 -18.07
CA THR A 115 -27.79 3.68 -17.14
C THR A 115 -29.02 4.57 -16.98
N GLY A 116 -28.91 5.86 -17.27
CA GLY A 116 -30.02 6.84 -17.19
C GLY A 116 -30.57 7.28 -18.56
N TRP A 117 -30.37 6.50 -19.63
CA TRP A 117 -30.77 6.89 -21.00
C TRP A 117 -32.25 7.27 -21.12
N ASP A 118 -33.13 6.51 -20.46
CA ASP A 118 -34.57 6.72 -20.56
C ASP A 118 -35.04 7.99 -19.84
N GLU A 119 -34.22 8.54 -18.94
CA GLU A 119 -34.46 9.79 -18.21
C GLU A 119 -34.00 11.04 -18.97
N LEU A 120 -33.27 10.87 -20.09
CA LEU A 120 -32.87 11.98 -20.96
C LEU A 120 -34.09 12.55 -21.70
N SER A 121 -34.15 13.88 -21.81
CA SER A 121 -35.18 14.55 -22.58
C SER A 121 -35.06 14.24 -24.07
N GLU A 122 -36.19 14.08 -24.74
CA GLU A 122 -36.31 14.00 -26.20
C GLU A 122 -36.33 15.40 -26.86
N ASP A 123 -36.34 16.50 -26.09
CA ASP A 123 -36.42 17.87 -26.60
C ASP A 123 -35.14 18.28 -27.38
N GLU A 124 -35.33 18.86 -28.57
CA GLU A 124 -34.28 19.33 -29.49
C GLU A 124 -33.72 20.71 -29.14
N HIS A 125 -34.26 21.38 -28.12
CA HIS A 125 -33.67 22.60 -27.60
C HIS A 125 -32.18 22.38 -27.31
N SER A 126 -31.30 23.30 -27.74
CA SER A 126 -29.83 23.12 -27.70
C SER A 126 -29.32 22.64 -26.34
N ASN A 127 -29.77 23.29 -25.25
CA ASN A 127 -29.40 22.93 -23.89
C ASN A 127 -29.79 21.49 -23.47
N THR A 128 -30.89 20.93 -23.99
CA THR A 128 -31.32 19.55 -23.68
C THR A 128 -30.65 18.54 -24.58
N ALA A 129 -30.52 18.84 -25.88
CA ALA A 129 -29.80 17.98 -26.82
C ALA A 129 -28.33 17.81 -26.42
N ASP A 130 -27.68 18.88 -25.93
CA ASP A 130 -26.29 18.84 -25.46
C ASP A 130 -26.09 17.88 -24.30
N ILE A 131 -27.05 17.77 -23.37
CA ILE A 131 -26.99 16.80 -22.27
C ILE A 131 -26.97 15.36 -22.80
N THR A 132 -27.72 15.06 -23.86
CA THR A 132 -27.69 13.76 -24.53
C THR A 132 -26.31 13.49 -25.16
N TYR A 133 -25.73 14.48 -25.85
CA TYR A 133 -24.38 14.35 -26.42
C TYR A 133 -23.30 14.19 -25.34
N GLU A 134 -23.38 14.96 -24.25
CA GLU A 134 -22.51 14.82 -23.09
C GLU A 134 -22.57 13.40 -22.52
N ALA A 135 -23.77 12.83 -22.34
CA ALA A 135 -23.93 11.46 -21.84
C ALA A 135 -23.26 10.43 -22.78
N LEU A 136 -23.48 10.55 -24.09
CA LEU A 136 -22.83 9.68 -25.09
C LEU A 136 -21.30 9.77 -25.05
N ILE A 137 -20.76 11.00 -24.99
CA ILE A 137 -19.32 11.24 -24.91
C ILE A 137 -18.73 10.63 -23.64
N VAL A 138 -19.34 10.91 -22.48
CA VAL A 138 -18.87 10.42 -21.18
C VAL A 138 -18.90 8.89 -21.16
N ALA A 139 -19.96 8.25 -21.66
CA ALA A 139 -20.05 6.80 -21.75
C ALA A 139 -18.97 6.19 -22.64
N ALA A 140 -18.77 6.74 -23.84
CA ALA A 140 -17.75 6.27 -24.77
C ALA A 140 -16.33 6.40 -24.20
N MET A 141 -16.02 7.54 -23.59
CA MET A 141 -14.70 7.79 -22.98
C MET A 141 -14.45 6.88 -21.78
N ARG A 142 -15.41 6.74 -20.85
CA ARG A 142 -15.25 5.85 -19.69
C ARG A 142 -15.06 4.39 -20.10
N ARG A 143 -15.88 3.90 -21.05
CA ARG A 143 -15.79 2.53 -21.58
C ARG A 143 -14.44 2.24 -22.21
N THR A 144 -14.00 3.09 -23.14
CA THR A 144 -12.77 2.88 -23.90
C THR A 144 -11.53 3.06 -23.03
N TRP A 145 -11.54 4.02 -22.09
CA TRP A 145 -10.46 4.17 -21.12
C TRP A 145 -10.34 2.96 -20.19
N LEU A 146 -11.46 2.46 -19.65
CA LEU A 146 -11.42 1.29 -18.78
C LEU A 146 -10.89 0.06 -19.53
N ALA A 147 -11.31 -0.13 -20.79
CA ALA A 147 -10.78 -1.19 -21.65
C ALA A 147 -9.26 -1.06 -21.87
N LYS A 148 -8.76 0.16 -22.13
CA LYS A 148 -7.32 0.43 -22.23
C LYS A 148 -6.59 0.13 -20.92
N CYS A 149 -7.13 0.57 -19.80
CA CYS A 149 -6.53 0.33 -18.50
C CYS A 149 -6.46 -1.16 -18.17
N HIS A 150 -7.51 -1.92 -18.47
CA HIS A 150 -7.50 -3.38 -18.31
C HIS A 150 -6.44 -4.04 -19.19
N ALA A 151 -6.28 -3.60 -20.44
CA ALA A 151 -5.25 -4.12 -21.33
C ALA A 151 -3.82 -3.80 -20.83
N ASP A 152 -3.60 -2.58 -20.33
CA ASP A 152 -2.32 -2.18 -19.73
C ASP A 152 -2.01 -3.00 -18.48
N TYR A 153 -3.00 -3.16 -17.59
CA TYR A 153 -2.83 -4.00 -16.42
C TYR A 153 -2.52 -5.45 -16.79
N ALA A 154 -3.17 -6.03 -17.81
CA ALA A 154 -2.89 -7.39 -18.24
C ALA A 154 -1.41 -7.58 -18.69
N ALA A 155 -0.83 -6.56 -19.34
CA ALA A 155 0.59 -6.56 -19.67
C ALA A 155 1.47 -6.45 -18.42
N ILE A 156 1.12 -5.56 -17.49
CA ILE A 156 1.81 -5.34 -16.22
C ILE A 156 1.75 -6.60 -15.33
N ASP A 157 0.57 -7.22 -15.17
CA ASP A 157 0.38 -8.42 -14.35
C ASP A 157 1.28 -9.57 -14.81
N LYS A 158 1.47 -9.73 -16.12
CA LYS A 158 2.42 -10.71 -16.65
C LYS A 158 3.86 -10.44 -16.19
N GLU A 159 4.30 -9.18 -16.23
CA GLU A 159 5.62 -8.77 -15.74
C GLU A 159 5.75 -9.00 -14.23
N LEU A 160 4.71 -8.62 -13.46
CA LEU A 160 4.65 -8.77 -12.01
C LEU A 160 4.68 -10.23 -11.56
N ARG A 161 3.89 -11.11 -12.20
CA ARG A 161 3.85 -12.54 -11.90
C ARG A 161 5.15 -13.24 -12.27
N ALA A 162 5.78 -12.84 -13.37
CA ALA A 162 7.11 -13.35 -13.73
C ALA A 162 8.17 -12.93 -12.70
N ASN A 163 8.12 -11.68 -12.21
CA ASN A 163 8.98 -11.23 -11.13
C ASN A 163 8.71 -11.99 -9.82
N ASP A 164 7.45 -12.16 -9.43
CA ASP A 164 7.10 -12.95 -8.23
C ASP A 164 7.60 -14.39 -8.33
N ALA A 165 7.46 -15.06 -9.48
CA ALA A 165 7.95 -16.42 -9.69
C ALA A 165 9.49 -16.51 -9.62
N LYS A 166 10.19 -15.51 -10.17
CA LYS A 166 11.65 -15.40 -10.06
C LYS A 166 12.07 -15.27 -8.59
N TRP A 167 11.46 -14.34 -7.85
CA TRP A 167 11.78 -14.16 -6.44
C TRP A 167 11.39 -15.35 -5.58
N ALA A 168 10.27 -16.02 -5.87
CA ALA A 168 9.89 -17.25 -5.19
C ALA A 168 10.96 -18.34 -5.35
N THR A 169 11.59 -18.42 -6.53
CA THR A 169 12.71 -19.33 -6.78
C THR A 169 13.96 -18.92 -5.98
N GLU A 170 14.37 -17.64 -6.05
CA GLU A 170 15.53 -17.12 -5.30
C GLU A 170 15.35 -17.32 -3.78
N ILE A 171 14.15 -17.03 -3.25
CA ILE A 171 13.79 -17.24 -1.84
C ILE A 171 13.86 -18.74 -1.49
N ALA A 172 13.26 -19.61 -2.30
CA ALA A 172 13.26 -21.04 -2.04
C ALA A 172 14.68 -21.65 -2.06
N GLU A 173 15.55 -21.19 -2.96
CA GLU A 173 16.96 -21.59 -3.01
C GLU A 173 17.71 -21.15 -1.75
N ALA A 174 17.55 -19.88 -1.34
CA ALA A 174 18.14 -19.38 -0.10
C ALA A 174 17.63 -20.14 1.13
N SER A 175 16.32 -20.42 1.20
CA SER A 175 15.69 -21.17 2.30
C SER A 175 16.14 -22.64 2.40
N LYS A 176 16.64 -23.24 1.30
CA LYS A 176 17.15 -24.63 1.26
C LYS A 176 18.58 -24.76 1.79
N ILE A 177 19.30 -23.66 2.01
CA ILE A 177 20.66 -23.72 2.56
C ILE A 177 20.63 -24.42 3.93
N PRO A 178 21.34 -25.56 4.13
CA PRO A 178 21.24 -26.32 5.37
C PRO A 178 21.80 -25.58 6.59
N ASN A 179 22.91 -24.85 6.40
CA ASN A 179 23.50 -24.04 7.47
C ASN A 179 22.59 -22.84 7.78
N PRO A 180 22.15 -22.66 9.04
CA PRO A 180 21.21 -21.59 9.36
C PRO A 180 21.73 -20.17 9.14
N TYR A 181 23.01 -19.91 9.42
CA TYR A 181 23.62 -18.60 9.20
C TYR A 181 23.73 -18.30 7.71
N GLY A 182 24.17 -19.28 6.91
CA GLY A 182 24.21 -19.17 5.45
C GLY A 182 22.82 -18.88 4.86
N ARG A 183 21.78 -19.56 5.36
CA ARG A 183 20.39 -19.33 4.98
C ARG A 183 19.90 -17.92 5.32
N ILE A 184 20.07 -17.49 6.57
CA ILE A 184 19.65 -16.15 7.03
C ILE A 184 20.39 -15.08 6.25
N SER A 185 21.72 -15.20 6.11
CA SER A 185 22.55 -14.27 5.34
C SER A 185 22.11 -14.16 3.88
N ALA A 186 21.82 -15.29 3.21
CA ALA A 186 21.31 -15.29 1.84
C ALA A 186 19.95 -14.58 1.71
N LEU A 187 19.02 -14.82 2.63
CA LEU A 187 17.71 -14.16 2.65
C LEU A 187 17.81 -12.66 2.95
N LEU A 188 18.69 -12.25 3.86
CA LEU A 188 18.98 -10.84 4.13
C LEU A 188 19.66 -10.15 2.94
N GLY A 189 20.52 -10.87 2.20
CA GLY A 189 21.10 -10.40 0.95
C GLY A 189 20.05 -10.15 -0.13
N LEU A 190 19.06 -11.03 -0.24
CA LEU A 190 17.86 -10.84 -1.08
C LEU A 190 17.06 -9.61 -0.65
N GLN A 191 16.90 -9.39 0.66
CA GLN A 191 16.23 -8.19 1.18
C GLN A 191 16.99 -6.91 0.80
N ALA A 192 18.30 -6.87 1.00
CA ALA A 192 19.12 -5.71 0.63
C ALA A 192 19.07 -5.41 -0.87
N LYS A 193 19.08 -6.46 -1.71
CA LYS A 193 18.87 -6.34 -3.17
C LYS A 193 17.51 -5.73 -3.50
N ALA A 194 16.45 -6.16 -2.81
CA ALA A 194 15.10 -5.62 -2.99
C ALA A 194 14.98 -4.17 -2.49
N GLU A 195 15.67 -3.80 -1.41
CA GLU A 195 15.73 -2.42 -0.88
C GLU A 195 16.44 -1.48 -1.85
N LYS A 196 17.59 -1.91 -2.37
CA LYS A 196 18.36 -1.11 -3.34
C LYS A 196 17.62 -0.89 -4.66
N ALA A 197 16.79 -1.84 -5.07
CA ALA A 197 15.97 -1.73 -6.27
C ALA A 197 14.68 -0.92 -6.06
N ALA A 198 14.36 -0.53 -4.82
CA ALA A 198 13.12 0.15 -4.53
C ALA A 198 13.16 1.61 -5.02
N PRO A 199 12.06 2.11 -5.61
CA PRO A 199 11.96 3.47 -6.13
C PRO A 199 12.02 4.51 -5.00
N GLU A 200 12.59 5.70 -5.28
CA GLU A 200 12.51 6.85 -4.38
C GLU A 200 11.13 7.53 -4.41
N LYS A 201 10.42 7.43 -5.55
CA LYS A 201 9.10 8.04 -5.75
C LYS A 201 7.99 7.08 -5.35
N ASP A 202 6.96 7.62 -4.72
CA ASP A 202 5.85 6.84 -4.14
C ASP A 202 4.64 6.71 -5.10
N ILE A 203 4.88 6.38 -6.37
CA ILE A 203 3.82 6.24 -7.38
C ILE A 203 3.24 4.81 -7.31
N TYR A 204 1.92 4.66 -7.54
CA TYR A 204 1.22 3.38 -7.35
C TYR A 204 1.79 2.21 -8.18
N LEU A 205 2.21 2.46 -9.44
CA LEU A 205 2.80 1.41 -10.26
C LEU A 205 4.12 0.89 -9.67
N ASP A 206 4.93 1.77 -9.09
CA ASP A 206 6.17 1.36 -8.46
C ASP A 206 5.88 0.63 -7.13
N LYS A 207 4.83 1.03 -6.41
CA LYS A 207 4.32 0.27 -5.24
C LYS A 207 4.00 -1.17 -5.61
N LEU A 208 3.21 -1.34 -6.68
CA LEU A 208 2.76 -2.63 -7.17
C LEU A 208 3.92 -3.54 -7.60
N THR A 209 5.00 -2.94 -8.09
CA THR A 209 6.19 -3.65 -8.59
C THR A 209 7.16 -4.05 -7.49
N HIS A 210 7.34 -3.21 -6.46
CA HIS A 210 8.43 -3.37 -5.48
C HIS A 210 7.97 -3.75 -4.06
N TYR A 211 6.69 -3.56 -3.72
CA TYR A 211 6.18 -3.74 -2.36
C TYR A 211 5.01 -4.72 -2.26
N VAL A 212 4.53 -5.27 -3.39
CA VAL A 212 3.42 -6.24 -3.44
C VAL A 212 3.93 -7.61 -3.87
N GLY A 213 3.38 -8.68 -3.29
CA GLY A 213 3.70 -10.06 -3.67
C GLY A 213 5.01 -10.51 -3.03
N PHE A 214 6.06 -10.72 -3.84
CA PHE A 214 7.33 -11.32 -3.39
C PHE A 214 7.95 -10.67 -2.14
N ARG A 215 7.73 -9.36 -1.95
CA ARG A 215 8.31 -8.61 -0.82
C ARG A 215 7.75 -9.08 0.52
N ARG A 216 6.46 -9.44 0.57
CA ARG A 216 5.84 -10.07 1.74
C ARG A 216 6.44 -11.46 1.95
N ASP A 217 6.51 -12.26 0.89
CA ASP A 217 6.96 -13.65 0.98
C ASP A 217 8.42 -13.73 1.46
N LEU A 218 9.27 -12.78 1.04
CA LEU A 218 10.63 -12.64 1.56
C LEU A 218 10.67 -12.34 3.06
N ARG A 219 9.82 -11.43 3.56
CA ARG A 219 9.74 -11.12 5.00
C ARG A 219 9.30 -12.35 5.81
N ILE A 220 8.34 -13.12 5.29
CA ILE A 220 7.89 -14.37 5.91
C ILE A 220 9.03 -15.40 5.92
N ALA A 221 9.73 -15.57 4.80
CA ALA A 221 10.85 -16.51 4.71
C ALA A 221 11.99 -16.16 5.69
N ILE A 222 12.30 -14.86 5.86
CA ILE A 222 13.28 -14.40 6.85
C ILE A 222 12.82 -14.77 8.26
N LYS A 223 11.57 -14.42 8.64
CA LYS A 223 11.01 -14.77 9.95
C LYS A 223 11.09 -16.28 10.22
N GLN A 224 10.65 -17.09 9.25
CA GLN A 224 10.71 -18.56 9.35
C GLN A 224 12.14 -19.09 9.47
N ALA A 225 13.11 -18.46 8.78
CA ALA A 225 14.51 -18.86 8.90
C ALA A 225 15.05 -18.62 10.31
N TYR A 226 14.67 -17.53 10.96
CA TYR A 226 15.00 -17.29 12.38
C TYR A 226 14.27 -18.26 13.31
N GLU A 227 12.96 -18.48 13.11
CA GLU A 227 12.15 -19.44 13.89
C GLU A 227 12.73 -20.86 13.83
N ALA A 228 13.19 -21.30 12.66
CA ALA A 228 13.79 -22.62 12.47
C ALA A 228 15.11 -22.83 13.24
N THR A 229 15.73 -21.77 13.76
CA THR A 229 16.92 -21.85 14.62
C THR A 229 16.61 -21.83 16.12
N GLY A 230 15.35 -21.63 16.49
CA GLY A 230 14.99 -21.25 17.86
C GLY A 230 15.58 -19.89 18.25
N ARG A 231 15.79 -19.00 17.27
CA ARG A 231 16.29 -17.63 17.49
C ARG A 231 15.37 -16.57 16.87
N ASP A 232 14.07 -16.84 16.86
CA ASP A 232 13.01 -15.89 16.49
C ASP A 232 13.06 -14.59 17.29
N TYR A 233 13.60 -14.62 18.52
CA TYR A 233 13.88 -13.41 19.29
C TYR A 233 14.84 -12.44 18.58
N LEU A 234 15.80 -12.93 17.79
CA LEU A 234 16.69 -12.06 17.02
C LEU A 234 15.93 -11.32 15.93
N TYR A 235 14.99 -11.99 15.26
CA TYR A 235 14.10 -11.32 14.32
C TYR A 235 13.30 -10.19 14.99
N ALA A 236 12.94 -10.34 16.27
CA ALA A 236 12.26 -9.30 17.04
C ALA A 236 13.13 -8.08 17.36
N ILE A 237 14.40 -8.32 17.70
CA ILE A 237 15.35 -7.29 18.12
C ILE A 237 15.92 -6.55 16.91
N GLU A 238 16.27 -7.29 15.86
CA GLU A 238 17.01 -6.80 14.70
C GLU A 238 16.10 -6.38 13.56
N ARG A 239 14.77 -6.48 13.73
CA ARG A 239 13.83 -6.22 12.65
C ARG A 239 14.17 -4.86 12.01
N PRO A 240 14.34 -4.82 10.68
CA PRO A 240 14.38 -3.55 9.97
C PRO A 240 13.18 -2.71 10.40
N SER A 241 13.42 -1.44 10.71
CA SER A 241 12.38 -0.49 11.07
C SER A 241 11.22 -0.64 10.09
N SER A 242 9.99 -0.73 10.61
CA SER A 242 8.82 -1.03 9.78
C SER A 242 8.86 -0.14 8.53
N PRO A 243 8.89 -0.72 7.32
CA PRO A 243 9.09 0.08 6.12
C PRO A 243 7.96 1.11 6.06
N LYS A 244 8.31 2.35 5.71
CA LYS A 244 7.31 3.43 5.50
C LYS A 244 6.25 3.02 4.47
N ASN A 245 6.56 2.04 3.63
CA ASN A 245 5.76 1.60 2.51
C ASN A 245 4.91 0.37 2.89
N LYS A 246 3.63 0.44 2.55
CA LYS A 246 2.60 -0.58 2.80
C LYS A 246 2.89 -1.86 2.00
N ILE A 247 3.71 -2.77 2.55
CA ILE A 247 3.98 -4.10 1.97
C ILE A 247 2.75 -4.99 2.17
N ARG A 248 2.33 -5.72 1.12
CA ARG A 248 1.16 -6.61 1.19
C ARG A 248 1.29 -7.80 0.23
N ALA A 249 0.44 -8.80 0.44
CA ALA A 249 0.24 -9.87 -0.55
C ALA A 249 -0.33 -9.30 -1.85
N ARG A 250 -0.05 -9.99 -2.97
CA ARG A 250 -0.75 -9.73 -4.23
C ARG A 250 -2.16 -10.31 -4.12
N LEU A 251 -3.15 -9.50 -4.47
CA LEU A 251 -4.56 -9.91 -4.45
C LEU A 251 -4.89 -10.72 -5.71
N ASP A 252 -6.15 -11.14 -5.82
CA ASP A 252 -6.63 -11.76 -7.05
C ASP A 252 -6.54 -10.77 -8.23
N ALA A 253 -6.41 -11.33 -9.44
CA ALA A 253 -6.12 -10.53 -10.63
C ALA A 253 -7.21 -9.49 -10.95
N ALA A 254 -8.48 -9.77 -10.63
CA ALA A 254 -9.56 -8.82 -10.87
C ALA A 254 -9.48 -7.64 -9.90
N THR A 255 -9.26 -7.91 -8.61
CA THR A 255 -9.12 -6.86 -7.60
C THR A 255 -7.88 -6.00 -7.82
N GLU A 256 -6.73 -6.60 -8.15
CA GLU A 256 -5.52 -5.81 -8.46
C GLU A 256 -5.69 -4.95 -9.72
N ARG A 257 -6.35 -5.47 -10.75
CA ARG A 257 -6.66 -4.72 -11.97
C ARG A 257 -7.51 -3.51 -11.65
N ASP A 258 -8.57 -3.69 -10.87
CA ASP A 258 -9.50 -2.61 -10.57
C ASP A 258 -8.84 -1.56 -9.66
N LEU A 259 -8.01 -1.98 -8.70
CA LEU A 259 -7.16 -1.09 -7.90
C LEU A 259 -6.17 -0.30 -8.78
N TYR A 260 -5.46 -0.99 -9.69
CA TYR A 260 -4.56 -0.34 -10.64
C TYR A 260 -5.30 0.72 -11.46
N CYS A 261 -6.46 0.37 -12.00
CA CYS A 261 -7.25 1.32 -12.79
C CYS A 261 -7.76 2.48 -11.95
N TYR A 262 -8.17 2.26 -10.70
CA TYR A 262 -8.54 3.35 -9.82
C TYR A 262 -7.40 4.37 -9.64
N TYR A 263 -6.18 3.91 -9.38
CA TYR A 263 -5.03 4.83 -9.24
C TYR A 263 -4.51 5.36 -10.58
N ALA A 264 -4.72 4.65 -11.68
CA ALA A 264 -4.29 5.07 -13.00
C ALA A 264 -5.12 6.23 -13.58
N THR A 265 -6.23 6.61 -12.95
CA THR A 265 -7.04 7.72 -13.44
C THR A 265 -6.29 9.05 -13.44
N SER A 266 -5.35 9.27 -12.52
CA SER A 266 -4.46 10.44 -12.52
C SER A 266 -3.28 10.30 -13.50
N GLY A 267 -3.20 9.18 -14.20
CA GLY A 267 -2.12 8.83 -15.09
C GLY A 267 -1.00 8.06 -14.39
N THR A 268 -0.38 7.17 -15.17
CA THR A 268 0.86 6.47 -14.83
C THR A 268 1.81 6.50 -16.03
N ALA A 269 3.00 5.93 -15.89
CA ALA A 269 3.91 5.75 -17.02
C ALA A 269 3.35 4.82 -18.14
N ARG A 270 2.34 3.98 -17.84
CA ARG A 270 1.78 2.99 -18.77
C ARG A 270 0.38 3.36 -19.26
N THR A 271 -0.49 3.76 -18.34
CA THR A 271 -1.88 4.14 -18.62
C THR A 271 -2.01 5.66 -18.55
N PRO A 272 -2.43 6.32 -19.65
CA PRO A 272 -2.71 7.75 -19.65
C PRO A 272 -3.76 8.11 -18.62
N GLY A 273 -3.60 9.30 -18.01
CA GLY A 273 -4.62 9.87 -17.13
C GLY A 273 -5.94 10.04 -17.87
N LEU A 274 -7.03 9.93 -17.13
CA LEU A 274 -8.35 10.21 -17.61
C LEU A 274 -8.64 11.69 -17.35
N ASP A 275 -8.51 12.55 -18.34
CA ASP A 275 -8.70 13.99 -18.15
C ASP A 275 -10.12 14.45 -18.54
N GLY A 276 -10.55 15.58 -17.96
CA GLY A 276 -11.68 16.38 -18.47
C GLY A 276 -13.03 15.68 -18.48
N ALA A 277 -13.62 15.56 -19.69
CA ALA A 277 -15.01 15.17 -19.92
C ALA A 277 -15.41 13.83 -19.29
N ALA A 278 -14.51 12.86 -19.22
CA ALA A 278 -14.84 11.53 -18.69
C ALA A 278 -15.13 11.51 -17.17
N PHE A 279 -14.65 12.50 -16.42
CA PHE A 279 -14.93 12.67 -14.99
C PHE A 279 -16.21 13.46 -14.69
N GLY A 280 -16.80 14.13 -15.70
CA GLY A 280 -17.82 15.15 -15.47
C GLY A 280 -17.15 16.45 -15.05
N ASN A 281 -16.55 17.16 -16.01
CA ASN A 281 -16.12 18.54 -15.78
C ASN A 281 -17.34 19.47 -15.84
N SER A 282 -17.16 20.78 -15.58
CA SER A 282 -18.25 21.77 -15.63
C SER A 282 -19.04 21.80 -16.95
N TYR A 283 -18.50 21.20 -18.01
CA TYR A 283 -19.08 21.09 -19.34
C TYR A 283 -19.76 19.75 -19.66
N THR A 284 -19.55 18.70 -18.86
CA THR A 284 -20.09 17.35 -19.10
C THR A 284 -20.79 16.76 -17.89
N GLU A 285 -20.80 17.49 -16.77
CA GLU A 285 -21.43 17.09 -15.51
C GLU A 285 -22.92 16.80 -15.67
N LYS A 286 -23.62 17.53 -16.56
CA LYS A 286 -25.06 17.35 -16.78
C LYS A 286 -25.36 16.02 -17.46
N GLY A 287 -24.56 15.62 -18.44
CA GLY A 287 -24.65 14.29 -19.08
C GLY A 287 -24.09 13.16 -18.22
N ALA A 288 -23.03 13.42 -17.45
CA ALA A 288 -22.32 12.40 -16.67
C ALA A 288 -23.18 11.69 -15.61
N LYS A 289 -24.24 12.36 -15.10
CA LYS A 289 -25.18 11.75 -14.13
C LYS A 289 -26.00 10.61 -14.71
N PHE A 290 -26.19 10.56 -16.03
CA PHE A 290 -26.88 9.47 -16.73
C PHE A 290 -25.95 8.32 -17.13
N VAL A 291 -24.67 8.44 -16.79
CA VAL A 291 -23.63 7.46 -17.12
C VAL A 291 -23.14 6.78 -15.85
N LYS A 292 -23.03 5.46 -15.88
CA LYS A 292 -22.42 4.66 -14.82
C LYS A 292 -21.06 5.26 -14.41
N PRO A 293 -20.83 5.54 -13.12
CA PRO A 293 -19.53 6.02 -12.65
C PRO A 293 -18.47 4.93 -12.85
N LEU A 294 -17.25 5.33 -13.24
CA LEU A 294 -16.12 4.41 -13.39
C LEU A 294 -15.82 3.67 -12.08
N PHE A 295 -15.76 4.43 -10.98
CA PHE A 295 -15.56 3.93 -9.63
C PHE A 295 -16.61 4.60 -8.73
N PRO A 296 -17.71 3.92 -8.41
CA PRO A 296 -18.71 4.38 -7.43
C PRO A 296 -18.06 4.70 -6.07
N GLU A 297 -18.64 5.60 -5.29
CA GLU A 297 -18.11 6.06 -4.00
C GLU A 297 -17.76 4.89 -3.06
N GLY A 298 -18.69 3.96 -2.84
CA GLY A 298 -18.43 2.78 -2.01
C GLY A 298 -17.32 1.85 -2.55
N THR A 299 -17.00 1.89 -3.85
CA THR A 299 -15.83 1.17 -4.40
C THR A 299 -14.54 1.89 -4.04
N ARG A 300 -14.52 3.23 -4.02
CA ARG A 300 -13.34 4.03 -3.66
C ARG A 300 -12.94 3.83 -2.20
N GLU A 301 -13.92 3.90 -1.30
CA GLU A 301 -13.72 3.64 0.13
C GLU A 301 -13.18 2.23 0.36
N LYS A 302 -13.84 1.23 -0.26
CA LYS A 302 -13.42 -0.17 -0.18
C LYS A 302 -11.97 -0.38 -0.64
N PHE A 303 -11.53 0.29 -1.69
CA PHE A 303 -10.15 0.16 -2.18
C PHE A 303 -9.11 0.75 -1.25
N ALA A 304 -9.38 1.91 -0.65
CA ALA A 304 -8.48 2.50 0.34
C ALA A 304 -8.33 1.60 1.57
N ASP A 305 -9.45 1.13 2.11
CA ASP A 305 -9.47 0.25 3.29
C ASP A 305 -8.82 -1.10 3.02
N LEU A 306 -9.05 -1.67 1.83
CA LEU A 306 -8.48 -2.97 1.45
C LEU A 306 -6.95 -2.93 1.43
N LEU A 307 -6.35 -1.91 0.81
CA LEU A 307 -4.89 -1.78 0.76
C LEU A 307 -4.27 -1.65 2.15
N GLU A 308 -4.93 -0.90 3.04
CA GLU A 308 -4.49 -0.75 4.42
C GLU A 308 -4.64 -2.02 5.24
N ALA A 309 -5.78 -2.70 5.12
CA ALA A 309 -6.06 -3.95 5.82
C ALA A 309 -5.06 -5.04 5.41
N GLU A 310 -4.77 -5.19 4.11
CA GLU A 310 -3.83 -6.19 3.61
C GLU A 310 -2.38 -5.87 3.98
N ALA A 311 -2.01 -4.58 4.03
CA ALA A 311 -0.70 -4.18 4.51
C ALA A 311 -0.54 -4.43 6.01
N LYS A 312 -1.57 -4.12 6.81
CA LYS A 312 -1.60 -4.42 8.24
C LYS A 312 -1.52 -5.92 8.50
N LYS A 313 -2.30 -6.73 7.79
CA LYS A 313 -2.27 -8.19 7.87
C LYS A 313 -0.86 -8.72 7.56
N SER A 314 -0.25 -8.25 6.48
CA SER A 314 1.13 -8.62 6.15
C SER A 314 2.14 -8.19 7.22
N ASP A 315 1.90 -7.07 7.90
CA ASP A 315 2.77 -6.62 8.98
C ASP A 315 2.60 -7.47 10.24
N ASP A 316 1.36 -7.82 10.59
CA ASP A 316 1.00 -8.66 11.73
C ASP A 316 1.54 -10.11 11.56
N GLU A 317 1.50 -10.67 10.35
CA GLU A 317 2.06 -12.01 10.05
C GLU A 317 3.57 -12.11 10.33
N VAL A 318 4.28 -11.01 10.13
CA VAL A 318 5.72 -10.91 10.37
C VAL A 318 6.02 -9.99 11.55
N ARG A 319 5.02 -9.74 12.40
CA ARG A 319 5.20 -8.95 13.60
C ARG A 319 5.93 -9.83 14.60
N PRO A 320 7.12 -9.42 15.05
CA PRO A 320 7.71 -10.09 16.17
C PRO A 320 6.83 -9.85 17.40
N VAL A 321 6.76 -10.84 18.29
CA VAL A 321 6.30 -10.59 19.65
C VAL A 321 7.18 -9.50 20.23
N SER A 322 6.60 -8.48 20.88
CA SER A 322 7.41 -7.46 21.55
C SER A 322 8.27 -8.13 22.60
N ILE A 323 9.59 -7.96 22.50
CA ILE A 323 10.54 -8.50 23.48
C ILE A 323 11.16 -7.34 24.22
N ASP A 324 10.79 -7.20 25.48
CA ASP A 324 11.55 -6.38 26.41
C ASP A 324 12.84 -7.11 26.77
N LYS A 325 13.90 -6.36 27.06
CA LYS A 325 15.14 -6.95 27.58
C LYS A 325 14.82 -7.64 28.91
N VAL A 326 14.86 -8.97 28.90
CA VAL A 326 14.82 -9.78 30.11
C VAL A 326 16.25 -10.03 30.56
N TYR A 327 16.65 -9.48 31.70
CA TYR A 327 18.02 -9.61 32.18
C TYR A 327 18.30 -11.03 32.70
N ILE A 328 19.52 -11.53 32.51
CA ILE A 328 19.93 -12.86 32.99
C ILE A 328 19.73 -13.04 34.51
N GLU A 329 19.79 -11.95 35.27
CA GLU A 329 19.50 -11.91 36.71
C GLU A 329 18.05 -12.31 37.02
N ASP A 330 17.08 -11.81 36.24
CA ASP A 330 15.66 -12.10 36.44
C ASP A 330 15.35 -13.56 36.04
N ILE A 331 16.01 -14.07 34.98
CA ILE A 331 15.91 -15.47 34.55
C ILE A 331 16.41 -16.42 35.64
N ALA A 332 17.59 -16.15 36.22
CA ALA A 332 18.20 -17.03 37.21
C ALA A 332 17.40 -17.16 38.51
N LYS A 333 16.61 -16.13 38.84
CA LYS A 333 15.70 -16.13 40.00
C LYS A 333 14.33 -16.74 39.68
N GLY A 334 14.05 -17.06 38.41
CA GLY A 334 12.73 -17.50 37.97
C GLY A 334 11.66 -16.40 38.01
N GLU A 335 12.08 -15.13 37.99
CA GLU A 335 11.18 -13.98 38.10
C GLU A 335 10.61 -13.54 36.73
N LYS A 336 11.34 -13.81 35.65
CA LYS A 336 10.94 -13.51 34.28
C LYS A 336 11.42 -14.58 33.31
N GLU A 337 10.83 -14.56 32.13
CA GLU A 337 11.19 -15.41 30.99
C GLU A 337 11.06 -14.60 29.71
N MET A 338 11.89 -14.88 28.71
CA MET A 338 11.68 -14.35 27.38
C MET A 338 10.53 -15.14 26.72
N PRO A 339 9.52 -14.49 26.11
CA PRO A 339 8.42 -15.21 25.45
C PRO A 339 8.95 -16.26 24.47
N GLY A 340 8.52 -17.52 24.64
CA GLY A 340 8.99 -18.66 23.84
C GLY A 340 10.36 -19.24 24.22
N HIS A 341 11.11 -18.59 25.13
CA HIS A 341 12.51 -18.93 25.49
C HIS A 341 12.78 -18.78 27.01
N PRO A 342 12.36 -19.74 27.86
CA PRO A 342 12.35 -19.60 29.32
C PRO A 342 13.74 -19.44 29.99
N LYS A 343 14.84 -19.76 29.30
CA LYS A 343 16.21 -19.64 29.83
C LYS A 343 17.04 -18.54 29.19
N LEU A 344 16.49 -17.82 28.21
CA LEU A 344 17.21 -16.82 27.44
C LEU A 344 17.14 -15.47 28.15
N GLY A 345 18.31 -14.90 28.43
CA GLY A 345 18.42 -13.57 29.01
C GLY A 345 19.46 -12.71 28.30
N TYR A 346 19.29 -11.40 28.45
CA TYR A 346 20.20 -10.38 27.97
C TYR A 346 21.36 -10.19 28.94
N MET A 347 22.58 -10.29 28.42
CA MET A 347 23.83 -10.01 29.12
C MET A 347 24.40 -8.68 28.62
N SER A 348 24.52 -7.71 29.52
CA SER A 348 25.14 -6.40 29.25
C SER A 348 26.67 -6.41 29.39
N GLU A 349 27.33 -5.36 28.88
CA GLU A 349 28.80 -5.14 28.83
C GLU A 349 29.51 -4.92 30.17
N THR A 350 29.12 -5.65 31.22
CA THR A 350 29.60 -5.38 32.58
C THR A 350 30.87 -6.15 32.93
N SER A 351 31.18 -7.26 32.26
CA SER A 351 32.32 -8.11 32.60
C SER A 351 33.40 -8.07 31.51
N GLU A 352 34.66 -7.90 31.93
CA GLU A 352 35.83 -7.97 31.05
C GLU A 352 36.31 -9.43 30.99
N VAL A 353 36.59 -9.92 29.77
CA VAL A 353 37.15 -11.26 29.55
C VAL A 353 38.56 -11.30 30.15
N THR A 354 38.75 -12.13 31.17
CA THR A 354 40.04 -12.31 31.84
C THR A 354 40.78 -13.55 31.34
N LYS A 355 40.06 -14.53 30.78
CA LYS A 355 40.65 -15.76 30.25
C LYS A 355 39.90 -16.26 29.02
N VAL A 356 40.65 -16.77 28.05
CA VAL A 356 40.13 -17.47 26.86
C VAL A 356 40.78 -18.85 26.82
N THR A 357 39.97 -19.91 26.78
CA THR A 357 40.44 -21.30 26.72
C THR A 357 39.77 -22.01 25.55
N GLN A 358 40.54 -22.80 24.81
CA GLN A 358 40.00 -23.70 23.79
C GLN A 358 39.84 -25.10 24.41
N ASN A 359 38.61 -25.62 24.38
CA ASN A 359 38.27 -26.95 24.88
C ASN A 359 37.67 -27.77 23.74
N GLY A 360 38.53 -28.45 22.98
CA GLY A 360 38.13 -29.12 21.74
C GLY A 360 37.67 -28.12 20.68
N SER A 361 36.43 -28.26 20.20
CA SER A 361 35.81 -27.33 19.24
C SER A 361 35.09 -26.15 19.88
N LYS A 362 35.07 -26.06 21.22
CA LYS A 362 34.37 -25.00 21.96
C LYS A 362 35.36 -24.00 22.53
N THR A 363 35.01 -22.72 22.42
CA THR A 363 35.72 -21.64 23.11
C THR A 363 35.02 -21.36 24.44
N GLU A 364 35.79 -21.37 25.52
CA GLU A 364 35.34 -21.03 26.87
C GLU A 364 35.99 -19.72 27.32
N LEU A 365 35.18 -18.81 27.82
CA LEU A 365 35.62 -17.52 28.35
C LEU A 365 35.38 -17.46 29.85
N GLU A 366 36.30 -16.84 30.56
CA GLU A 366 36.08 -16.38 31.92
C GLU A 366 36.08 -14.86 31.89
N ALA A 367 35.05 -14.26 32.46
CA ALA A 367 34.92 -12.83 32.62
C ALA A 367 34.73 -12.48 34.09
N PHE A 368 35.35 -11.39 34.54
CA PHE A 368 35.28 -10.96 35.92
C PHE A 368 34.78 -9.53 36.02
N TYR A 369 33.93 -9.29 37.00
CA TYR A 369 33.43 -7.98 37.37
C TYR A 369 33.59 -7.79 38.87
N THR A 370 34.14 -6.65 39.27
CA THR A 370 34.19 -6.22 40.66
C THR A 370 33.69 -4.80 40.77
N TYR A 371 32.81 -4.56 41.73
CA TYR A 371 32.29 -3.25 42.07
C TYR A 371 32.39 -3.05 43.57
N THR A 372 32.93 -1.91 43.99
CA THR A 372 33.06 -1.57 45.41
C THR A 372 32.49 -0.19 45.67
N THR A 373 31.56 -0.11 46.61
CA THR A 373 31.01 1.14 47.16
C THR A 373 31.35 1.27 48.63
N GLU A 374 31.34 2.51 49.12
CA GLU A 374 31.50 2.79 50.54
C GLU A 374 30.13 3.00 51.19
N PHE A 375 29.96 2.50 52.41
CA PHE A 375 28.78 2.73 53.22
C PHE A 375 29.16 3.17 54.63
N ALA A 376 28.35 4.03 55.24
CA ALA A 376 28.56 4.48 56.61
C ALA A 376 28.10 3.41 57.61
N TYR A 377 28.88 3.19 58.67
CA TYR A 377 28.55 2.32 59.79
C TYR A 377 29.13 2.85 61.11
N ASP A 378 28.64 2.34 62.25
CA ASP A 378 29.05 2.80 63.60
C ASP A 378 29.04 4.35 63.72
N CYS A 379 27.95 4.97 63.24
CA CYS A 379 27.76 6.41 63.32
C CYS A 379 27.50 6.85 64.76
N VAL A 380 28.22 7.89 65.19
CA VAL A 380 28.02 8.51 66.51
C VAL A 380 27.60 9.95 66.31
N GLU A 381 26.45 10.31 66.89
CA GLU A 381 25.98 11.69 66.93
C GLU A 381 26.96 12.55 67.75
N THR A 382 27.28 13.72 67.23
CA THR A 382 28.11 14.71 67.90
C THR A 382 27.24 15.81 68.51
N ASN A 383 27.78 16.58 69.44
CA ASN A 383 27.06 17.74 70.00
C ASN A 383 26.98 18.94 69.03
N ARG A 384 27.32 18.77 67.75
CA ARG A 384 27.28 19.84 66.73
C ARG A 384 26.02 19.71 65.89
N ILE A 385 25.26 20.78 65.75
CA ILE A 385 24.06 20.81 64.92
C ILE A 385 24.48 20.74 63.44
N HIS A 386 23.91 19.81 62.68
CA HIS A 386 24.03 19.74 61.23
C HIS A 386 22.82 20.41 60.56
N SER A 387 21.64 19.88 60.87
CA SER A 387 20.29 20.23 60.41
C SER A 387 19.40 20.93 61.44
N VAL A 388 18.43 21.75 61.02
CA VAL A 388 17.09 21.75 61.67
C VAL A 388 16.06 21.39 60.61
N GLN A 389 15.40 20.25 60.76
CA GLN A 389 14.38 19.76 59.82
C GLN A 389 13.06 19.56 60.58
N ASN A 390 11.98 20.21 60.12
CA ASN A 390 10.64 20.12 60.72
C ASN A 390 10.62 20.41 62.23
N GLY A 391 11.36 21.42 62.68
CA GLY A 391 11.44 21.79 64.11
C GLY A 391 12.26 20.84 64.97
N ARG A 392 12.91 19.82 64.40
CA ARG A 392 13.84 18.92 65.10
C ARG A 392 15.29 19.25 64.74
N ILE A 393 16.13 19.35 65.75
CA ILE A 393 17.59 19.50 65.59
C ILE A 393 18.14 18.16 65.14
N VAL A 394 18.83 18.13 63.99
CA VAL A 394 19.57 16.96 63.51
C VAL A 394 21.04 17.22 63.80
N TYR A 395 21.61 16.41 64.68
CA TYR A 395 23.01 16.51 65.05
C TYR A 395 23.92 15.90 63.97
N ARG A 396 25.14 16.43 63.85
CA ARG A 396 26.14 15.94 62.90
C ARG A 396 26.62 14.57 63.37
N GLU A 397 26.58 13.60 62.49
CA GLU A 397 27.13 12.27 62.74
C GLU A 397 28.59 12.18 62.27
N ILE A 398 29.41 11.45 63.03
CA ILE A 398 30.72 10.97 62.58
C ILE A 398 30.57 9.46 62.41
N CYS A 399 30.65 9.00 61.17
CA CYS A 399 30.55 7.59 60.81
C CYS A 399 31.92 7.01 60.47
N LYS A 400 32.08 5.72 60.71
CA LYS A 400 33.12 4.93 60.02
C LYS A 400 32.59 4.53 58.65
N HIS A 401 33.49 4.30 57.70
CA HIS A 401 33.12 3.87 56.35
C HIS A 401 33.59 2.44 56.11
N GLY A 402 32.65 1.58 55.74
CA GLY A 402 32.86 0.19 55.35
C GLY A 402 32.80 0.06 53.84
N LYS A 403 33.15 -1.11 53.32
CA LYS A 403 33.12 -1.41 51.89
C LYS A 403 32.07 -2.45 51.57
N HIS A 404 31.25 -2.19 50.56
CA HIS A 404 30.38 -3.19 49.94
C HIS A 404 31.01 -3.58 48.60
N THR A 405 31.55 -4.79 48.54
CA THR A 405 32.20 -5.33 47.35
C THR A 405 31.34 -6.44 46.76
N ARG A 406 30.98 -6.30 45.48
CA ARG A 406 30.31 -7.36 44.70
C ARG A 406 31.28 -7.89 43.65
N GLU A 407 31.58 -9.17 43.74
CA GLU A 407 32.43 -9.91 42.79
C GLU A 407 31.55 -10.87 41.99
N LYS A 408 31.61 -10.78 40.66
CA LYS A 408 30.90 -11.65 39.74
C LYS A 408 31.91 -12.31 38.81
N THR A 409 31.97 -13.63 38.87
CA THR A 409 32.70 -14.45 37.90
C THR A 409 31.69 -15.04 36.93
N THR A 410 31.91 -14.85 35.62
CA THR A 410 31.06 -15.38 34.56
C THR A 410 31.87 -16.32 33.70
N ARG A 411 31.44 -17.58 33.59
CA ARG A 411 31.97 -18.56 32.65
C ARG A 411 31.03 -18.62 31.46
N ILE A 412 31.54 -18.36 30.27
CA ILE A 412 30.77 -18.28 29.04
C ILE A 412 31.29 -19.36 28.10
N THR A 413 30.43 -20.32 27.76
CA THR A 413 30.68 -21.22 26.64
C THR A 413 30.13 -20.58 25.39
N LEU A 414 30.96 -20.46 24.35
CA LEU A 414 30.53 -19.95 23.05
C LEU A 414 29.98 -21.09 22.20
N GLY A 415 28.84 -20.86 21.57
CA GLY A 415 28.40 -21.64 20.42
C GLY A 415 29.22 -21.34 19.16
N GLU A 416 28.63 -21.58 18.00
CA GLU A 416 29.20 -21.19 16.69
C GLU A 416 29.33 -19.65 16.64
N LEU A 417 30.55 -19.16 16.47
CA LEU A 417 30.83 -17.73 16.30
C LEU A 417 30.71 -17.34 14.82
N PRO A 418 30.33 -16.08 14.52
CA PRO A 418 30.40 -15.56 13.17
C PRO A 418 31.82 -15.68 12.59
N GLU A 419 31.91 -15.98 11.30
CA GLU A 419 33.20 -16.17 10.62
C GLU A 419 34.08 -14.92 10.76
N GLY A 420 35.35 -15.11 11.13
CA GLY A 420 36.33 -14.04 11.31
C GLY A 420 36.27 -13.30 12.66
N VAL A 421 35.31 -13.62 13.54
CA VAL A 421 35.25 -13.05 14.89
C VAL A 421 36.24 -13.76 15.82
N THR A 422 37.13 -13.00 16.45
CA THR A 422 38.05 -13.50 17.48
C THR A 422 37.87 -12.71 18.76
N ILE A 423 37.73 -13.42 19.89
CA ILE A 423 37.58 -12.83 21.22
C ILE A 423 38.91 -12.96 21.97
N GLN A 424 39.32 -11.88 22.61
CA GLN A 424 40.60 -11.76 23.28
C GLN A 424 40.42 -11.36 24.75
N VAL A 425 41.48 -11.57 25.54
CA VAL A 425 41.53 -11.05 26.92
C VAL A 425 41.44 -9.53 26.89
N GLY A 426 40.56 -8.99 27.71
CA GLY A 426 40.26 -7.56 27.78
C GLY A 426 38.98 -7.15 27.05
N ASP A 427 38.38 -8.04 26.26
CA ASP A 427 37.16 -7.73 25.53
C ASP A 427 35.94 -7.68 26.45
N ARG A 428 34.93 -6.90 26.07
CA ARG A 428 33.60 -6.87 26.69
C ARG A 428 32.55 -7.33 25.68
N LEU A 429 31.57 -8.08 26.16
CA LEU A 429 30.57 -8.76 25.35
C LEU A 429 29.17 -8.29 25.73
N THR A 430 28.35 -7.98 24.73
CA THR A 430 26.89 -7.92 24.85
C THR A 430 26.28 -9.05 24.05
N GLY A 431 25.27 -9.72 24.61
CA GLY A 431 24.54 -10.69 23.83
C GLY A 431 23.39 -11.33 24.58
N TYR A 432 22.82 -12.35 23.95
CA TYR A 432 21.79 -13.18 24.54
C TYR A 432 22.37 -14.55 24.86
N ALA A 433 22.14 -15.01 26.09
CA ALA A 433 22.71 -16.23 26.61
C ALA A 433 21.68 -17.06 27.36
N PHE A 434 21.86 -18.38 27.33
CA PHE A 434 21.14 -19.29 28.21
C PHE A 434 21.81 -19.35 29.57
N VAL A 435 21.04 -19.14 30.63
CA VAL A 435 21.51 -19.35 32.00
C VAL A 435 21.56 -20.86 32.26
N LYS A 436 22.77 -21.40 32.43
CA LYS A 436 22.97 -22.82 32.81
C LYS A 436 23.03 -22.99 34.31
N LYS A 437 23.72 -22.06 34.97
CA LYS A 437 23.94 -22.11 36.41
C LYS A 437 24.10 -20.70 36.97
N HIS A 438 23.55 -20.49 38.17
CA HIS A 438 23.80 -19.31 38.98
C HIS A 438 24.01 -19.76 40.43
N GLU A 439 25.15 -19.40 41.01
CA GLU A 439 25.48 -19.67 42.40
C GLU A 439 25.86 -18.37 43.11
N GLN A 440 25.07 -18.02 44.12
CA GLN A 440 25.41 -16.92 45.03
C GLN A 440 26.02 -17.52 46.30
N LYS A 441 27.27 -17.16 46.59
CA LYS A 441 27.91 -17.57 47.85
C LYS A 441 27.29 -16.79 49.01
N LYS A 442 27.25 -17.43 50.17
CA LYS A 442 26.84 -16.76 51.42
C LYS A 442 27.69 -15.49 51.60
N PRO A 443 27.07 -14.31 51.74
CA PRO A 443 27.81 -13.06 51.83
C PRO A 443 28.64 -13.03 53.11
N VAL A 444 29.85 -12.49 53.01
CA VAL A 444 30.62 -12.12 54.21
C VAL A 444 30.05 -10.78 54.67
N ASN A 445 29.34 -10.79 55.78
CA ASN A 445 28.70 -9.61 56.34
C ASN A 445 29.28 -9.30 57.72
N THR A 446 30.20 -8.35 57.74
CA THR A 446 30.79 -7.77 58.95
C THR A 446 30.50 -6.27 58.97
N LYS A 447 30.64 -5.63 60.13
CA LYS A 447 30.37 -4.18 60.27
C LYS A 447 31.10 -3.30 59.23
N SER A 448 32.34 -3.65 58.90
CA SER A 448 33.20 -2.87 58.00
C SER A 448 33.25 -3.39 56.56
N LEU A 449 32.68 -4.57 56.30
CA LEU A 449 32.77 -5.23 55.00
C LEU A 449 31.53 -6.06 54.73
N ILE A 450 30.86 -5.76 53.62
CA ILE A 450 29.87 -6.61 52.97
C ILE A 450 30.51 -7.11 51.68
N LYS A 451 30.73 -8.41 51.56
CA LYS A 451 31.26 -9.03 50.33
C LYS A 451 30.29 -10.05 49.78
N GLU A 452 29.83 -9.81 48.56
CA GLU A 452 28.98 -10.69 47.78
C GLU A 452 29.80 -11.32 46.65
N THR A 453 29.64 -12.63 46.45
CA THR A 453 30.34 -13.34 45.39
C THR A 453 29.35 -14.21 44.63
N GLU A 454 29.34 -14.05 43.32
CA GLU A 454 28.46 -14.77 42.40
C GLU A 454 29.28 -15.51 41.33
N LEU A 455 28.83 -16.70 40.99
CA LEU A 455 29.29 -17.46 39.83
C LEU A 455 28.14 -17.67 38.86
N TRP A 456 28.38 -17.31 37.61
CA TRP A 456 27.45 -17.48 36.50
C TRP A 456 28.06 -18.44 35.48
N GLU A 457 27.28 -19.43 35.02
CA GLU A 457 27.64 -20.26 33.88
C GLU A 457 26.59 -20.04 32.77
N LEU A 458 27.06 -19.54 31.64
CA LEU A 458 26.25 -19.08 30.52
C LEU A 458 26.67 -19.82 29.24
N GLU A 459 25.70 -20.10 28.38
CA GLU A 459 25.95 -20.46 26.99
C GLU A 459 25.56 -19.27 26.12
N LEU A 460 26.51 -18.67 25.40
CA LEU A 460 26.24 -17.53 24.53
C LEU A 460 25.59 -18.04 23.25
N HIS A 461 24.36 -17.59 23.00
CA HIS A 461 23.58 -17.97 21.82
C HIS A 461 23.67 -16.94 20.69
N HIS A 462 23.88 -15.67 21.04
CA HIS A 462 24.08 -14.60 20.06
C HIS A 462 24.93 -13.47 20.65
N LEU A 463 25.90 -12.99 19.87
CA LEU A 463 26.82 -11.92 20.22
C LEU A 463 26.39 -10.62 19.51
N SER A 464 25.80 -9.69 20.25
CA SER A 464 25.29 -8.43 19.67
C SER A 464 26.36 -7.33 19.57
N ASN A 465 27.36 -7.33 20.46
CA ASN A 465 28.46 -6.38 20.44
C ASN A 465 29.72 -7.00 21.06
N LEU A 466 30.87 -6.68 20.47
CA LEU A 466 32.21 -6.98 20.99
C LEU A 466 33.00 -5.67 21.08
N GLN A 467 33.33 -5.25 22.30
CA GLN A 467 34.18 -4.08 22.53
C GLN A 467 35.59 -4.53 22.91
N HIS A 468 36.56 -4.25 22.04
CA HIS A 468 37.96 -4.51 22.35
C HIS A 468 38.53 -3.46 23.31
N LYS A 469 39.35 -3.89 24.27
CA LYS A 469 39.97 -3.08 25.35
C LYS A 469 40.57 -1.74 24.89
N ASN A 470 41.06 -1.67 23.64
CA ASN A 470 41.77 -0.52 23.09
C ASN A 470 41.08 0.14 21.88
N LYS A 471 39.82 -0.20 21.58
CA LYS A 471 39.07 0.42 20.47
C LYS A 471 37.80 1.09 21.01
N GLN A 472 37.71 2.41 20.85
CA GLN A 472 36.50 3.18 21.18
C GLN A 472 35.34 2.92 20.21
N LYS A 473 35.57 2.30 19.05
CA LYS A 473 34.50 1.93 18.12
C LYS A 473 34.05 0.49 18.40
N PRO A 474 32.73 0.23 18.53
CA PRO A 474 32.21 -1.12 18.67
C PRO A 474 32.66 -2.00 17.51
N GLY A 475 33.12 -3.20 17.82
CA GLY A 475 33.63 -4.18 16.87
C GLY A 475 32.50 -4.91 16.16
N GLY A 476 31.76 -4.21 15.30
CA GLY A 476 30.71 -4.78 14.46
C GLY A 476 29.45 -5.22 15.20
N HIS A 477 28.32 -5.22 14.47
CA HIS A 477 27.11 -5.91 14.86
C HIS A 477 27.08 -7.23 14.09
N TRP A 478 26.89 -8.33 14.80
CA TRP A 478 26.95 -9.69 14.23
C TRP A 478 25.64 -10.41 14.48
N PHE A 479 25.20 -11.19 13.50
CA PHE A 479 23.99 -12.03 13.52
C PHE A 479 24.22 -13.36 14.23
#